data_AF-A0A953JZH8-F1
#
_entry.id   AF-A0A953JZH8-F1
#
_cell.length_a   1.000
_cell.length_b   1.000
_cell.length_c   1.000
_cell.angle_alpha   90.00
_cell.angle_beta   90.00
_cell.angle_gamma   90.00
#
_symmetry.space_group_name_H-M   'P 1'
#
loop_
_entity.id
_entity.type
_entity.pdbx_description
1 polymer ?
#
loop_
_entity_poly.entity_id
_entity_poly.type
_entity_poly.pdbx_seq_one_letter_code
_entity_poly.pdbx_strand_id
1 'polypeptide(L)' 'GMQYDGKYEGPSLFLTGSRSDYYEAGDERLVFNYFPEATFDTLDTGHWVQAEKPQEFVEKVLAFLR' A
#
# COMPACT_ATOMS: atom_id res chain seq x y z
N GLY A 1 -18.95 -0.43 -8.05
CA GLY A 1 -18.29 -1.43 -7.20
C GLY A 1 -17.33 -2.25 -8.06
N MET A 2 -16.24 -2.76 -7.48
CA MET A 2 -15.31 -3.63 -8.21
C MET A 2 -16.05 -4.85 -8.75
N GLN A 3 -15.83 -5.16 -10.03
CA GLN A 3 -16.58 -6.15 -10.81
C GLN A 3 -15.95 -7.56 -10.73
N TYR A 4 -15.04 -7.77 -9.78
CA TYR A 4 -14.19 -8.95 -9.67
C TYR A 4 -14.14 -9.42 -8.20
N ASP A 5 -14.61 -10.64 -7.95
CA ASP A 5 -14.57 -11.29 -6.63
C ASP A 5 -13.24 -12.00 -6.36
N GLY A 6 -12.28 -11.89 -7.28
CA GLY A 6 -11.00 -12.58 -7.18
C GLY A 6 -10.10 -11.99 -6.10
N LYS A 7 -9.44 -12.89 -5.36
CA LYS A 7 -8.36 -12.56 -4.44
C LYS A 7 -7.02 -12.72 -5.15
N TYR A 8 -6.09 -11.82 -4.88
CA TYR A 8 -4.69 -11.99 -5.22
C TYR A 8 -3.97 -12.60 -4.03
N GLU A 9 -3.61 -13.89 -4.14
CA GLU A 9 -2.97 -14.65 -3.07
C GLU A 9 -1.44 -14.46 -3.00
N GLY A 10 -0.88 -13.62 -3.88
CA GLY A 10 0.54 -13.31 -3.88
C GLY A 10 0.91 -12.20 -2.89
N PRO A 11 2.19 -12.08 -2.52
CA PRO A 11 2.68 -10.96 -1.74
C PRO A 11 2.33 -9.63 -2.42
N SER A 12 1.91 -8.65 -1.63
CA SER A 12 1.64 -7.30 -2.11
C SER A 12 2.10 -6.26 -1.10
N LEU A 13 2.61 -5.14 -1.59
CA LEU A 13 3.05 -4.01 -0.76
C LEU A 13 2.15 -2.81 -1.01
N PHE A 14 1.56 -2.29 0.06
CA PHE A 14 0.78 -1.06 0.08
C PHE A 14 1.58 0.02 0.80
N LEU A 15 1.99 1.05 0.06
CA LEU A 15 2.71 2.20 0.60
C LEU A 15 1.75 3.38 0.80
N THR A 16 1.63 3.86 2.04
CA THR A 16 0.75 4.97 2.41
C THR A 16 1.54 6.18 2.88
N GLY A 17 0.95 7.37 2.78
CA GLY A 17 1.51 8.59 3.36
C GLY A 17 0.89 8.88 4.71
N SER A 18 1.71 9.14 5.73
CA SER A 18 1.26 9.41 7.11
C SER A 18 0.35 10.64 7.25
N ARG A 19 0.44 11.57 6.28
CA ARG A 19 -0.38 12.79 6.21
C ARG A 19 -1.48 12.70 5.14
N SER A 20 -1.76 11.50 4.64
CA SER A 20 -2.78 11.28 3.62
C SER A 20 -4.09 10.82 4.26
N ASP A 21 -5.17 11.54 3.96
CA ASP A 21 -6.52 11.16 4.40
C ASP A 21 -7.19 10.14 3.45
N TYR A 22 -6.45 9.56 2.51
CA TYR A 22 -6.99 8.58 1.54
C TYR A 22 -7.03 7.16 2.08
N TYR A 23 -6.40 6.94 3.24
CA TYR A 23 -6.30 5.64 3.87
C TYR A 23 -6.69 5.77 5.34
N GLU A 24 -7.86 5.27 5.69
CA GLU A 24 -8.41 5.38 7.03
C GLU A 24 -8.34 4.06 7.80
N ALA A 25 -8.44 4.16 9.12
CA ALA A 25 -8.49 3.01 9.99
C ALA A 25 -9.71 2.14 9.64
N GLY A 26 -9.45 0.96 9.06
CA GLY A 26 -10.48 0.02 8.60
C GLY A 26 -10.36 -0.37 7.14
N ASP A 27 -9.71 0.45 6.32
CA ASP A 27 -9.43 0.13 4.91
C ASP A 27 -8.52 -1.10 4.78
N GLU A 28 -7.64 -1.32 5.76
CA GLU A 28 -6.84 -2.55 5.92
C GLU A 28 -7.69 -3.81 5.75
N ARG A 29 -8.89 -3.85 6.37
CA ARG A 29 -9.75 -5.03 6.30
C ARG A 29 -10.24 -5.29 4.89
N LEU A 30 -10.56 -4.23 4.15
CA LEU A 30 -10.97 -4.36 2.76
C LEU A 30 -9.81 -4.82 1.90
N VAL A 31 -8.61 -4.27 2.11
CA VAL A 31 -7.40 -4.70 1.41
C VAL A 31 -7.12 -6.18 1.68
N PHE A 32 -7.08 -6.61 2.95
CA PHE A 32 -6.82 -8.01 3.31
C PHE A 32 -7.87 -9.00 2.77
N ASN A 33 -9.10 -8.55 2.52
CA ASN A 33 -10.11 -9.40 1.89
C ASN A 33 -9.74 -9.77 0.44
N TYR A 34 -9.07 -8.87 -0.29
CA TYR A 34 -8.66 -9.06 -1.68
C TYR A 34 -7.18 -9.43 -1.84
N PHE A 35 -6.34 -9.02 -0.90
CA PHE A 35 -4.89 -9.22 -0.86
C PHE A 35 -4.49 -9.81 0.50
N PRO A 36 -4.71 -11.12 0.74
CA PRO A 36 -4.47 -11.72 2.06
C PRO A 36 -3.02 -11.62 2.53
N GLU A 37 -2.06 -11.64 1.59
CA GLU A 37 -0.62 -11.51 1.83
C GLU A 37 -0.13 -10.05 1.66
N ALA A 38 -1.01 -9.07 1.91
CA ALA A 38 -0.64 -7.66 1.88
C ALA A 38 0.28 -7.29 3.05
N THR A 39 1.23 -6.41 2.76
CA THR A 39 2.08 -5.75 3.74
C THR A 39 1.90 -4.24 3.58
N PHE A 40 1.92 -3.52 4.69
CA PHE A 40 1.78 -2.07 4.72
C PHE A 40 3.05 -1.42 5.22
N ASP A 41 3.43 -0.32 4.59
CA ASP A 41 4.44 0.58 5.10
C ASP A 41 4.00 2.02 4.90
N THR A 42 4.38 2.89 5.82
CA THR A 42 3.91 4.28 5.86
C THR A 42 5.09 5.21 5.81
N LEU A 43 5.12 6.06 4.78
CA LEU A 43 6.14 7.09 4.60
C LEU A 43 5.62 8.41 5.17
N ASP A 44 6.53 9.25 5.67
CA ASP A 44 6.19 10.59 6.14
C ASP A 44 5.94 11.58 4.98
N THR A 45 4.85 11.34 4.24
CA THR A 45 4.40 12.10 3.06
C THR A 45 2.90 12.37 3.12
N GLY A 46 2.42 13.26 2.25
CA GLY A 46 1.03 13.28 1.83
C GLY A 46 0.71 12.13 0.87
N HIS A 47 -0.29 12.33 0.02
CA HIS A 47 -0.83 11.27 -0.84
C HIS A 47 0.16 10.79 -1.92
N TRP A 48 1.10 11.64 -2.37
CA TRP A 48 1.97 11.34 -3.51
C TRP A 48 3.33 10.83 -3.02
N VAL A 49 3.34 9.66 -2.37
CA VAL A 49 4.53 9.05 -1.73
C VAL A 49 5.76 9.04 -2.64
N GLN A 50 5.58 8.66 -3.91
CA GLN A 50 6.64 8.58 -4.91
C GLN A 50 7.20 9.95 -5.35
N ALA A 51 6.40 11.01 -5.25
CA ALA A 51 6.83 12.36 -5.63
C ALA A 51 7.45 13.12 -4.46
N GLU A 52 6.91 12.92 -3.24
CA GLU A 52 7.38 13.60 -2.04
C GLU A 52 8.66 12.98 -1.47
N LYS A 53 8.79 11.65 -1.50
CA LYS A 53 9.99 10.92 -1.05
C LYS A 53 10.40 9.81 -2.03
N PRO A 54 10.89 10.18 -3.23
CA PRO A 54 11.21 9.22 -4.28
C PRO A 54 12.27 8.19 -3.87
N GLN A 55 13.29 8.58 -3.09
CA GLN A 55 14.33 7.65 -2.64
C GLN A 55 13.79 6.60 -1.68
N GLU A 56 13.07 7.03 -0.63
CA GLU A 56 12.47 6.13 0.36
C GLU A 56 11.45 5.19 -0.32
N PHE A 57 10.62 5.73 -1.23
CA PHE A 57 9.71 4.91 -2.04
C PHE A 57 10.44 3.81 -2.82
N VAL A 58 11.50 4.17 -3.55
CA VAL A 58 12.30 3.20 -4.32
C VAL A 58 12.95 2.15 -3.41
N GLU A 59 13.47 2.56 -2.26
CA GLU A 59 14.06 1.63 -1.29
C GLU A 59 13.04 0.59 -0.81
N LYS A 60 11.82 1.02 -0.46
CA LYS A 60 10.74 0.11 -0.04
C LYS A 60 10.30 -0.82 -1.16
N VAL A 61 10.11 -0.31 -2.38
CA VAL A 61 9.74 -1.14 -3.53
C VAL A 61 10.82 -2.16 -3.87
N LEU A 62 12.09 -1.75 -3.89
CA LEU A 62 13.20 -2.67 -4.16
C LEU A 62 13.40 -3.68 -3.04
N ALA A 63 13.13 -3.33 -1.79
CA ALA A 63 13.16 -4.29 -0.68
C ALA A 63 12.07 -5.36 -0.83
N PHE A 64 10.89 -5.00 -1.32
CA PHE A 64 9.79 -5.94 -1.55
C PHE A 64 9.98 -6.84 -2.77
N LEU A 65 10.64 -6.35 -3.83
CA LEU A 65 10.86 -7.11 -5.07
C LEU A 65 12.06 -8.09 -5.01
N ARG A 66 12.82 -8.09 -3.92
CA ARG A 66 13.96 -9.00 -3.70
C ARG A 66 13.50 -10.34 -3.15
#